data_AF-A0AAV1EQE5-F1
#
_entry.id   AF-A0AAV1EQE5-F1
#
_cell.length_a   1.000
_cell.length_b   1.000
_cell.length_c   1.000
_cell.angle_alpha   90.00
_cell.angle_beta   90.00
_cell.angle_gamma   90.00
#
_symmetry.space_group_name_H-M   'P 1'
#
loop_
_entity.id
_entity.type
_entity.pdbx_description
1 polymer ?
#
loop_
_entity_poly.entity_id
_entity_poly.type
_entity_poly.pdbx_seq_one_letter_code
_entity_poly.pdbx_strand_id
1 'polypeptide(L)'
;MLKMFYQSVVASILFYAAVCLGGSIKHKDARRLNKLVKKAGSVVGLWLDSVEDVVERSTPRKVENILINMDHPLHNTLIDQRVNGGGQLLSLRCKTERFRRSFVPTAIRLYNSCVNSRWLLETYYVRQQVIEFPFTDVLLILILRI
;
A
#
# COMPACT_ATOMS: atom_id res chain seq x y z
N MET A 1 -21.64 -13.64 16.32
CA MET A 1 -22.25 -12.93 15.17
C MET A 1 -22.09 -11.42 15.22
N LEU A 2 -22.42 -10.74 16.33
CA LEU A 2 -22.35 -9.27 16.44
C LEU A 2 -20.95 -8.66 16.14
N LYS A 3 -19.89 -9.35 16.55
CA LYS A 3 -18.49 -8.94 16.34
C LYS A 3 -18.13 -8.81 14.85
N MET A 4 -18.47 -9.81 14.04
CA MET A 4 -18.19 -9.81 12.59
C MET A 4 -18.99 -8.73 11.87
N PHE A 5 -20.25 -8.53 12.25
CA PHE A 5 -21.10 -7.46 11.73
C PHE A 5 -20.49 -6.08 12.00
N TYR A 6 -20.13 -5.81 13.26
CA TYR A 6 -19.56 -4.53 13.65
C TYR A 6 -18.20 -4.28 13.01
N GLN A 7 -17.35 -5.31 12.92
CA GLN A 7 -16.08 -5.23 12.20
C GLN A 7 -16.28 -4.93 10.73
N SER A 8 -17.22 -5.61 10.05
CA SER A 8 -17.47 -5.38 8.61
C SER A 8 -18.01 -3.98 8.31
N VAL A 9 -18.93 -3.46 9.13
CA VAL A 9 -19.52 -2.13 8.96
C VAL A 9 -18.51 -1.04 9.29
N VAL A 10 -17.73 -1.19 10.37
CA VAL A 10 -16.70 -0.21 10.70
C VAL A 10 -15.56 -0.26 9.69
N ALA A 11 -15.15 -1.44 9.24
CA ALA A 11 -14.15 -1.58 8.19
C ALA A 11 -14.63 -0.98 6.87
N SER A 12 -15.90 -1.16 6.48
CA SER A 12 -16.43 -0.58 5.24
C SER A 12 -16.54 0.93 5.32
N ILE A 13 -16.97 1.50 6.46
CA ILE A 13 -17.00 2.96 6.67
C ILE A 13 -15.59 3.53 6.67
N LEU A 14 -14.63 2.85 7.30
CA LEU A 14 -13.23 3.29 7.31
C LEU A 14 -12.56 3.14 5.94
N PHE A 15 -12.90 2.11 5.19
CA PHE A 15 -12.42 1.92 3.84
C PHE A 15 -13.03 2.94 2.88
N TYR A 16 -14.34 3.19 2.99
CA TYR A 16 -15.02 4.24 2.24
C TYR A 16 -14.47 5.62 2.58
N ALA A 17 -14.26 5.90 3.87
CA ALA A 17 -13.55 7.08 4.30
C ALA A 17 -12.17 7.10 3.64
N ALA A 18 -11.27 6.15 3.90
CA ALA A 18 -9.93 6.12 3.30
C ALA A 18 -9.92 6.32 1.77
N VAL A 19 -10.85 5.70 1.04
CA VAL A 19 -11.01 5.85 -0.41
C VAL A 19 -11.49 7.26 -0.81
N CYS A 20 -12.48 7.83 -0.12
CA CYS A 20 -12.96 9.21 -0.35
C CYS A 20 -12.00 10.27 0.20
N LEU A 21 -11.13 9.90 1.14
CA LEU A 21 -10.21 10.78 1.86
C LEU A 21 -8.93 11.08 1.07
N GLY A 22 -8.80 10.52 -0.13
CA GLY A 22 -7.74 10.80 -1.10
C GLY A 22 -7.55 12.30 -1.36
N GLY A 23 -6.75 12.94 -0.51
CA GLY A 23 -6.08 14.20 -0.79
C GLY A 23 -6.67 15.49 -0.22
N SER A 24 -7.70 15.49 0.61
CA SER A 24 -8.33 16.75 1.07
C SER A 24 -8.81 16.80 2.53
N ILE A 25 -8.49 15.78 3.35
CA ILE A 25 -8.88 15.85 4.76
C ILE A 25 -7.96 16.78 5.56
N LYS A 26 -8.55 17.64 6.38
CA LYS A 26 -7.79 18.43 7.34
C LYS A 26 -7.36 17.52 8.48
N HIS A 27 -6.18 17.79 9.06
CA HIS A 27 -5.67 17.03 10.21
C HIS A 27 -6.69 16.99 11.39
N LYS A 28 -7.53 18.02 11.51
CA LYS A 28 -8.63 18.06 12.50
C LYS A 28 -9.65 16.93 12.26
N ASP A 29 -10.01 16.68 11.02
CA ASP A 29 -11.04 15.70 10.66
C ASP A 29 -10.50 14.27 10.78
N ALA A 30 -9.24 14.04 10.37
CA ALA A 30 -8.55 12.77 10.60
C ALA A 30 -8.48 12.43 12.11
N ARG A 31 -8.15 13.42 12.96
CA ARG A 31 -8.18 13.25 14.41
C ARG A 31 -9.57 12.91 14.96
N ARG A 32 -10.63 13.53 14.44
CA ARG A 32 -12.01 13.21 14.85
C ARG A 32 -12.37 11.79 14.47
N LEU A 33 -12.04 11.38 13.25
CA LEU A 33 -12.31 10.02 12.76
C LEU A 33 -11.53 8.98 13.57
N ASN A 34 -10.25 9.23 13.87
CA ASN A 34 -9.47 8.35 14.77
C ASN A 34 -10.04 8.24 16.18
N LYS A 35 -10.63 9.30 16.74
CA LYS A 35 -11.34 9.20 18.02
C LYS A 35 -12.56 8.30 17.92
N LEU A 36 -13.32 8.38 16.82
CA LEU A 36 -14.46 7.49 16.57
C LEU A 36 -14.00 6.04 16.41
N VAL A 37 -12.91 5.79 15.67
CA VAL A 37 -12.30 4.46 15.54
C VAL A 37 -11.90 3.90 16.90
N LYS A 38 -11.21 4.68 17.73
CA LYS A 38 -10.82 4.25 19.08
C LYS A 38 -12.04 3.95 19.95
N LYS A 39 -13.10 4.76 19.86
CA LYS A 39 -14.33 4.51 20.61
C LYS A 39 -15.05 3.26 20.12
N ALA A 40 -15.14 3.05 18.82
CA ALA A 40 -15.67 1.83 18.22
C ALA A 40 -14.86 0.59 18.64
N GLY A 41 -13.53 0.68 18.61
CA GLY A 41 -12.63 -0.39 19.08
C GLY A 41 -12.86 -0.72 20.55
N SER A 42 -13.05 0.30 21.39
CA SER A 42 -13.38 0.12 22.81
C SER A 42 -14.74 -0.55 23.03
N VAL A 43 -15.76 -0.28 22.19
CA VAL A 43 -17.08 -0.91 22.29
C VAL A 43 -17.03 -2.38 21.86
N VAL A 44 -16.23 -2.69 20.84
CA VAL A 44 -16.10 -4.06 20.29
C VAL A 44 -15.06 -4.89 21.06
N GLY A 45 -14.21 -4.24 21.87
CA GLY A 45 -13.09 -4.88 22.58
C GLY A 45 -11.94 -5.26 21.65
N LEU A 46 -11.72 -4.51 20.56
CA LEU A 46 -10.70 -4.79 19.55
C LEU A 46 -9.87 -3.56 19.22
N TRP A 47 -8.61 -3.80 18.86
CA TRP A 47 -7.78 -2.80 18.22
C TRP A 47 -8.22 -2.65 16.77
N LEU A 48 -8.66 -1.45 16.42
CA LEU A 48 -9.03 -1.07 15.05
C LEU A 48 -7.94 -0.18 14.48
N ASP A 49 -7.62 -0.41 13.23
CA ASP A 49 -6.60 0.33 12.49
C ASP A 49 -6.95 1.81 12.40
N SER A 50 -5.93 2.67 12.57
CA SER A 50 -6.14 4.10 12.40
C SER A 50 -6.47 4.42 10.94
N VAL A 51 -7.09 5.58 10.72
CA VAL A 51 -7.44 6.03 9.38
C VAL A 51 -6.19 6.15 8.51
N GLU A 52 -5.08 6.60 9.09
CA GLU A 52 -3.80 6.72 8.42
C GLU A 52 -3.26 5.35 8.00
N ASP A 53 -3.34 4.34 8.88
CA ASP A 53 -2.87 2.98 8.55
C ASP A 53 -3.70 2.34 7.44
N VAL A 54 -5.02 2.59 7.44
CA VAL A 54 -5.92 2.09 6.39
C VAL A 54 -5.62 2.81 5.07
N VAL A 55 -5.39 4.12 5.09
CA VAL A 55 -4.99 4.88 3.89
C VAL A 55 -3.65 4.37 3.38
N GLU A 56 -2.66 4.18 4.23
CA GLU A 56 -1.34 3.67 3.85
C GLU A 56 -1.41 2.30 3.19
N ARG A 57 -2.21 1.37 3.76
CA ARG A 57 -2.41 0.03 3.20
C ARG A 57 -3.26 -0.01 1.93
N SER A 58 -4.28 0.85 1.83
CA SER A 58 -5.23 0.84 0.71
C SER A 58 -4.74 1.62 -0.50
N THR A 59 -3.94 2.68 -0.29
CA THR A 59 -3.51 3.59 -1.36
C THR A 59 -2.72 2.89 -2.46
N PRO A 60 -1.72 2.01 -2.18
CA PRO A 60 -1.00 1.30 -3.23
C PRO A 60 -1.92 0.43 -4.11
N ARG A 61 -2.87 -0.30 -3.49
CA ARG A 61 -3.84 -1.12 -4.21
C ARG A 61 -4.77 -0.27 -5.10
N LYS A 62 -5.12 0.93 -4.63
CA LYS A 62 -5.92 1.88 -5.41
C LYS A 62 -5.14 2.38 -6.62
N VAL A 63 -3.84 2.65 -6.47
CA VAL A 63 -2.95 3.03 -7.58
C VAL A 63 -2.83 1.89 -8.60
N GLU A 64 -2.62 0.65 -8.14
CA GLU A 64 -2.61 -0.53 -9.01
C GLU A 64 -3.92 -0.63 -9.83
N ASN A 65 -5.08 -0.46 -9.19
CA ASN A 65 -6.38 -0.47 -9.88
C ASN A 65 -6.53 0.65 -10.91
N ILE A 66 -6.02 1.86 -10.63
CA ILE A 66 -6.04 2.98 -11.59
C ILE A 66 -5.11 2.68 -12.78
N LEU A 67 -3.95 2.06 -12.53
CA LEU A 67 -3.02 1.67 -13.58
C LEU A 67 -3.56 0.54 -14.47
N ILE A 68 -4.46 -0.30 -13.95
CA ILE A 68 -5.14 -1.34 -14.73
C ILE A 68 -6.34 -0.78 -15.50
N ASN A 69 -7.07 0.19 -14.92
CA ASN A 69 -8.26 0.78 -15.52
C ASN A 69 -7.92 1.93 -16.48
N MET A 70 -7.95 1.67 -17.78
CA MET A 70 -7.65 2.66 -18.83
C MET A 70 -8.65 3.82 -18.90
N ASP A 71 -9.91 3.60 -18.49
CA ASP A 71 -10.96 4.63 -18.52
C ASP A 71 -10.89 5.59 -17.33
N HIS A 72 -9.96 5.35 -16.40
CA HIS A 72 -9.84 6.19 -15.22
C HIS A 72 -9.22 7.56 -15.58
N PRO A 73 -9.76 8.70 -15.13
CA PRO A 73 -9.26 10.03 -15.49
C PRO A 73 -7.81 10.29 -15.05
N LEU A 74 -7.33 9.59 -14.02
CA LEU A 74 -5.94 9.66 -13.56
C LEU A 74 -5.02 8.60 -14.19
N HIS A 75 -5.52 7.73 -15.07
CA HIS A 75 -4.74 6.64 -15.66
C HIS A 75 -3.53 7.19 -16.43
N ASN A 76 -3.77 8.07 -17.40
CA ASN A 76 -2.72 8.67 -18.22
C ASN A 76 -1.70 9.42 -17.36
N THR A 77 -2.17 10.18 -16.37
CA THR A 77 -1.29 10.91 -15.45
C THR A 77 -0.35 9.99 -14.66
N LEU A 78 -0.80 8.81 -14.25
CA LEU A 78 0.06 7.87 -13.52
C LEU A 78 0.96 7.06 -14.45
N ILE A 79 0.49 6.71 -15.64
CA ILE A 79 1.29 6.02 -16.66
C ILE A 79 2.45 6.90 -17.13
N ASP A 80 2.23 8.20 -17.34
CA ASP A 80 3.28 9.16 -17.71
C ASP A 80 4.37 9.28 -16.64
N GLN A 81 4.02 8.99 -15.38
CA GLN A 81 4.97 8.98 -14.27
C GLN A 81 5.63 7.61 -14.11
N ARG A 82 5.29 6.58 -14.88
CA ARG A 82 5.87 5.25 -14.71
C ARG A 82 7.30 5.23 -15.23
N VAL A 83 8.22 4.72 -14.41
CA VAL A 83 9.61 4.54 -14.83
C VAL A 83 9.70 3.35 -15.78
N ASN A 84 10.40 3.51 -16.90
CA ASN A 84 10.65 2.41 -17.83
C ASN A 84 11.50 1.33 -17.15
N GLY A 85 10.99 0.10 -17.12
CA GLY A 85 11.71 -1.08 -16.60
C GLY A 85 11.71 -1.25 -15.07
N GLY A 86 11.29 -0.24 -14.30
CA GLY A 86 11.13 -0.33 -12.86
C GLY A 86 9.68 0.00 -12.49
N GLY A 87 8.93 -0.92 -11.90
CA GLY A 87 7.50 -0.75 -11.59
C GLY A 87 7.13 0.40 -10.63
N GLN A 88 8.07 1.30 -10.34
CA GLN A 88 7.95 2.53 -9.57
C GLN A 88 7.36 3.68 -10.40
N LEU A 89 6.84 4.68 -9.69
CA LEU A 89 6.38 5.94 -10.24
C LEU A 89 7.37 7.06 -9.93
N LEU A 90 7.52 8.03 -10.82
CA LEU A 90 8.35 9.21 -10.65
C LEU A 90 7.78 10.10 -9.56
N SER A 91 8.64 10.53 -8.64
CA SER A 91 8.23 11.43 -7.56
C SER A 91 7.90 12.82 -8.11
N LEU A 92 6.70 13.32 -7.78
CA LEU A 92 6.26 14.65 -8.21
C LEU A 92 6.88 15.75 -7.35
N ARG A 93 7.52 16.74 -7.99
CA ARG A 93 7.99 17.94 -7.30
C ARG A 93 6.79 18.81 -6.91
N CYS A 94 6.53 18.92 -5.61
CA CYS A 94 5.41 19.69 -5.08
C CYS A 94 5.86 21.07 -4.58
N LYS A 95 5.30 22.16 -5.13
CA LYS A 95 5.61 23.53 -4.71
C LYS A 95 4.86 23.98 -3.44
N THR A 96 3.69 23.40 -3.16
CA THR A 96 2.85 23.77 -2.02
C THR A 96 2.57 22.57 -1.11
N GLU A 97 2.41 22.82 0.19
CA GLU A 97 1.98 21.80 1.17
C GLU A 97 0.62 21.21 0.78
N ARG A 98 -0.31 22.05 0.32
CA ARG A 98 -1.64 21.62 -0.12
C ARG A 98 -1.54 20.58 -1.23
N PHE A 99 -0.73 20.85 -2.27
CA PHE A 99 -0.55 19.89 -3.35
C PHE A 99 0.18 18.64 -2.87
N ARG A 100 1.24 18.78 -2.05
CA ARG A 100 1.97 17.63 -1.49
C ARG A 100 1.10 16.68 -0.67
N ARG A 101 0.05 17.19 -0.02
CA ARG A 101 -0.94 16.42 0.74
C ARG A 101 -2.12 15.92 -0.09
N SER A 102 -2.18 16.26 -1.38
CA SER A 102 -3.20 15.72 -2.28
C SER A 102 -2.96 14.24 -2.59
N PHE A 103 -3.96 13.61 -3.21
CA PHE A 103 -3.95 12.18 -3.48
C PHE A 103 -2.74 11.76 -4.31
N VAL A 104 -2.53 12.37 -5.47
CA VAL A 104 -1.52 11.93 -6.45
C VAL A 104 -0.09 11.88 -5.87
N PRO A 105 0.49 12.95 -5.30
CA PRO A 105 1.85 12.89 -4.75
C PRO A 105 1.97 12.04 -3.48
N THR A 106 0.90 11.88 -2.71
CA THR A 106 0.89 10.98 -1.55
C THR A 106 0.85 9.52 -2.00
N ALA A 107 0.01 9.22 -2.99
CA ALA A 107 -0.17 7.89 -3.54
C ALA A 107 1.09 7.38 -4.24
N ILE A 108 1.76 8.22 -5.02
CA ILE A 108 3.06 7.91 -5.63
C ILE A 108 4.10 7.54 -4.57
N ARG A 109 4.21 8.34 -3.50
CA ARG A 109 5.17 8.08 -2.42
C ARG A 109 4.89 6.75 -1.71
N LEU A 110 3.65 6.50 -1.33
CA LEU A 110 3.25 5.27 -0.65
C LEU A 110 3.39 4.04 -1.55
N TYR A 111 3.03 4.17 -2.84
CA TYR A 111 3.18 3.11 -3.83
C TYR A 111 4.66 2.75 -4.02
N ASN A 112 5.55 3.75 -4.16
CA ASN A 112 6.99 3.51 -4.28
C ASN A 112 7.58 2.85 -3.03
N SER A 113 7.17 3.29 -1.84
CA SER A 113 7.56 2.62 -0.59
C SER A 113 7.11 1.16 -0.57
N CYS A 114 5.88 0.87 -1.00
CA CYS A 114 5.35 -0.49 -1.09
C CYS A 114 6.10 -1.36 -2.11
N VAL A 115 6.34 -0.83 -3.30
CA VAL A 115 7.10 -1.51 -4.36
C VAL A 115 8.52 -1.82 -3.89
N ASN A 116 9.21 -0.85 -3.28
CA ASN A 116 10.54 -1.05 -2.70
C ASN A 116 10.56 -2.12 -1.62
N SER A 117 9.59 -2.11 -0.71
CA SER A 117 9.47 -3.15 0.31
C SER A 117 9.20 -4.53 -0.28
N ARG A 118 8.38 -4.63 -1.33
CA ARG A 118 8.13 -5.88 -2.06
C ARG A 118 9.41 -6.42 -2.68
N TRP A 119 10.21 -5.58 -3.33
CA TRP A 119 11.53 -5.95 -3.85
C TRP A 119 12.51 -6.36 -2.75
N LEU A 120 12.52 -5.68 -1.60
CA LEU A 120 13.39 -6.05 -0.47
C LEU A 120 13.00 -7.40 0.12
N LEU A 121 11.70 -7.69 0.23
CA LEU A 121 11.22 -8.99 0.69
C LEU A 121 11.48 -10.09 -0.33
N GLU A 122 11.29 -9.84 -1.64
CA GLU A 122 11.62 -10.80 -2.70
C GLU A 122 13.13 -11.05 -2.78
N THR A 123 13.97 -10.02 -2.70
CA THR A 123 15.43 -10.20 -2.69
C THR A 123 15.94 -10.82 -1.40
N TYR A 124 15.32 -10.54 -0.25
CA TYR A 124 15.63 -11.20 1.02
C TYR A 124 15.20 -12.65 1.02
N TYR A 125 13.99 -12.97 0.53
CA TYR A 125 13.48 -14.35 0.43
C TYR A 125 14.28 -15.18 -0.58
N VAL A 126 14.63 -14.61 -1.74
CA VAL A 126 15.52 -15.23 -2.72
C VAL A 126 16.93 -15.40 -2.15
N ARG A 127 17.45 -14.41 -1.39
CA ARG A 127 18.74 -14.59 -0.68
C ARG A 127 18.67 -15.64 0.42
N GLN A 128 17.55 -15.78 1.12
CA GLN A 128 17.38 -16.78 2.16
C GLN A 128 17.27 -18.19 1.58
N GLN A 129 16.65 -18.35 0.39
CA GLN A 129 16.72 -19.59 -0.38
C GLN A 129 18.14 -19.92 -0.89
N VAL A 130 19.00 -18.93 -1.13
CA VAL A 130 20.40 -19.15 -1.54
C VAL A 130 21.34 -19.38 -0.35
N ILE A 131 20.96 -18.95 0.86
CA ILE A 131 21.79 -19.07 2.08
C ILE A 131 21.46 -20.35 2.89
N GLU A 132 20.35 -21.04 2.62
CA GLU A 132 20.06 -22.38 3.16
C GLU A 132 20.35 -23.54 2.19
N PHE A 133 21.39 -23.42 1.36
CA PHE A 133 22.04 -24.61 0.79
C PHE A 133 23.28 -24.94 1.62
N PRO A 134 23.18 -25.78 2.67
CA PRO A 134 24.36 -26.37 3.26
C PRO A 134 25.03 -27.26 2.21
N PHE A 135 26.34 -27.10 2.12
CA PHE A 135 27.31 -27.99 1.49
C PHE A 135 26.94 -29.49 1.64
N THR A 136 26.33 -30.06 0.60
CA THR A 136 26.49 -31.42 0.05
C THR A 136 25.56 -31.42 -1.16
N ASP A 137 26.03 -31.23 -2.39
CA ASP A 137 26.36 -32.37 -3.24
C ASP A 137 27.15 -31.90 -4.47
N VAL A 138 28.44 -32.20 -4.48
CA VAL A 138 29.30 -32.12 -5.66
C VAL A 138 28.89 -33.17 -6.73
N LEU A 139 27.84 -33.95 -6.47
CA LEU A 139 27.35 -35.03 -7.33
C LEU A 139 26.42 -34.57 -8.47
N LEU A 140 25.77 -33.40 -8.37
CA LEU A 140 24.78 -32.99 -9.37
C LEU A 140 25.40 -32.37 -10.64
N ILE A 141 26.68 -31.98 -10.59
CA ILE A 141 27.39 -31.39 -11.75
C ILE A 141 27.81 -32.46 -12.78
N LEU A 142 27.89 -33.74 -12.38
CA LEU A 142 28.30 -34.81 -13.30
C LEU A 142 27.18 -35.38 -14.18
N ILE A 143 25.91 -35.10 -13.89
CA ILE A 143 24.77 -35.69 -14.63
C ILE A 143 24.31 -34.82 -15.81
N LEU A 144 24.69 -33.53 -15.86
CA LEU A 144 24.32 -32.62 -16.96
C LEU A 144 25.41 -32.44 -18.04
N ARG A 145 26.39 -33.35 -18.10
CA ARG A 145 27.37 -33.45 -19.20
C ARG A 145 27.46 -34.87 -19.78
N ILE A 146 26.30 -35.47 -20.07
CA ILE A 146 26.15 -36.54 -21.07
C ILE A 146 25.01 -36.13 -22.00
#